data_AF-A0A2S7RTY5-F1
#
_entry.id   AF-A0A2S7RTY5-F1
#
_cell.length_a   1.000
_cell.length_b   1.000
_cell.length_c   1.000
_cell.angle_alpha   90.00
_cell.angle_beta   90.00
_cell.angle_gamma   90.00
#
_symmetry.space_group_name_H-M   'P 1'
#
loop_
_entity.id
_entity.type
_entity.pdbx_description
1 polymer ?
#
loop_
_entity_poly.entity_id
_entity_poly.type
_entity_poly.pdbx_seq_one_letter_code
_entity_poly.pdbx_strand_id
1 'polypeptide(L)'
;MKKWLIPVSIGILLMLVATIGVKKISEPTEKENQIAFLKEHEEELTKYIIKRNSKANINIVKYNWESFRIEDSGAFTPKMYIVDIELYGSDKNEIDGGVIQVLPNNLKKPTKIEEIATNDFEEAMEELNDG
;
A
#
# COMPACT_ATOMS: atom_id res chain seq x y z
N MET A 1 -32.17 -2.12 63.60
CA MET A 1 -31.02 -1.36 64.14
C MET A 1 -29.72 -1.99 63.67
N LYS A 2 -28.90 -1.26 62.93
CA LYS A 2 -27.45 -1.51 62.82
C LYS A 2 -26.80 -0.19 62.39
N LYS A 3 -26.21 0.52 63.35
CA LYS A 3 -25.30 1.64 63.11
C LYS A 3 -23.89 1.06 63.05
N TRP A 4 -23.13 1.37 62.00
CA TRP A 4 -21.66 1.41 62.02
C TRP A 4 -21.20 2.29 60.86
N LEU A 5 -20.91 3.57 61.15
CA LEU A 5 -19.57 4.17 61.28
C LEU A 5 -19.02 4.67 59.93
N ILE A 6 -19.11 5.98 59.74
CA ILE A 6 -18.31 6.79 58.79
C ILE A 6 -17.06 7.23 59.59
N PRO A 7 -15.82 7.26 59.05
CA PRO A 7 -15.30 8.53 58.48
C PRO A 7 -14.23 8.44 57.37
N VAL A 8 -14.40 9.32 56.37
CA VAL A 8 -13.41 10.27 55.81
C VAL A 8 -11.95 9.81 55.58
N SER A 9 -11.60 9.70 54.30
CA SER A 9 -10.29 10.03 53.72
C SER A 9 -10.61 10.56 52.31
N ILE A 10 -10.46 11.83 51.94
CA ILE A 10 -9.32 12.74 52.13
C ILE A 10 -7.99 12.03 51.78
N GLY A 11 -7.89 11.73 50.49
CA GLY A 11 -6.69 11.90 49.66
C GLY A 11 -7.21 12.33 48.29
N ILE A 12 -7.13 13.60 47.91
CA ILE A 12 -6.01 14.19 47.16
C ILE A 12 -5.59 13.32 45.96
N LEU A 13 -5.72 13.93 44.77
CA LEU A 13 -5.06 13.60 43.50
C LEU A 13 -5.55 12.28 42.84
N LEU A 14 -5.97 12.24 41.58
CA LEU A 14 -5.49 12.98 40.43
C LEU A 14 -6.69 13.40 39.56
N MET A 15 -6.72 14.67 39.19
CA MET A 15 -7.24 15.06 37.89
C MET A 15 -6.58 14.15 36.86
N LEU A 16 -7.29 13.13 36.38
CA LEU A 16 -6.99 12.55 35.09
C LEU A 16 -7.47 13.57 34.05
N VAL A 17 -6.72 14.67 33.94
CA VAL A 17 -6.31 15.16 32.63
C VAL A 17 -5.41 14.05 32.08
N ALA A 18 -6.03 12.92 31.71
CA ALA A 18 -5.49 12.20 30.60
C ALA A 18 -5.63 13.20 29.48
N THR A 19 -4.50 13.81 29.14
CA THR A 19 -4.20 14.19 27.79
C THR A 19 -4.78 13.10 26.91
N ILE A 20 -6.03 13.31 26.47
CA ILE A 20 -6.32 13.13 25.06
C ILE A 20 -5.28 14.04 24.45
N GLY A 21 -4.07 13.50 24.28
CA GLY A 21 -3.17 13.95 23.27
C GLY A 21 -4.11 13.98 22.10
N VAL A 22 -4.51 15.19 21.74
CA VAL A 22 -5.01 15.50 20.44
C VAL A 22 -3.97 14.80 19.60
N LYS A 23 -4.30 13.59 19.14
CA LYS A 23 -3.52 12.88 18.16
C LYS A 23 -3.57 13.92 17.08
N LYS A 24 -2.48 14.69 16.93
CA LYS A 24 -2.41 15.68 15.88
C LYS A 24 -2.78 14.83 14.69
N ILE A 25 -3.96 15.06 14.13
CA ILE A 25 -4.28 14.57 12.81
C ILE A 25 -3.41 15.49 11.96
N SER A 26 -2.10 15.29 12.05
CA SER A 26 -1.15 15.88 11.15
C SER A 26 -1.62 15.40 9.80
N GLU A 27 -1.71 16.34 8.87
CA GLU A 27 -1.91 15.99 7.48
C GLU A 27 -1.02 14.78 7.14
N PRO A 28 -1.54 13.78 6.42
CA PRO A 28 -0.73 12.65 6.03
C PRO A 28 0.53 13.16 5.34
N THR A 29 1.65 12.51 5.61
CA THR A 29 2.92 12.83 4.94
C THR A 29 2.76 12.72 3.43
N GLU A 30 3.64 13.38 2.67
CA GLU A 30 3.65 13.28 1.20
C GLU A 30 3.65 11.82 0.75
N LYS A 31 4.46 10.97 1.40
CA LYS A 31 4.50 9.52 1.15
C LYS A 31 3.17 8.81 1.42
N GLU A 32 2.52 9.11 2.54
CA GLU A 32 1.21 8.51 2.86
C GLU A 32 0.13 8.92 1.86
N ASN A 33 0.12 10.17 1.39
CA ASN A 33 -0.81 10.61 0.34
C ASN A 33 -0.55 9.91 -1.00
N GLN A 34 0.71 9.71 -1.38
CA GLN A 34 1.08 8.98 -2.60
C GLN A 34 0.63 7.52 -2.55
N ILE A 35 0.86 6.84 -1.41
CA ILE A 35 0.41 5.46 -1.20
C ILE A 35 -1.11 5.39 -1.16
N ALA A 36 -1.79 6.34 -0.52
CA ALA A 36 -3.26 6.38 -0.48
C ALA A 36 -3.85 6.53 -1.88
N PHE A 37 -3.27 7.39 -2.72
CA PHE A 37 -3.64 7.54 -4.12
C PHE A 37 -3.51 6.22 -4.90
N LEU A 38 -2.40 5.48 -4.72
CA LEU A 38 -2.23 4.17 -5.37
C LEU A 38 -3.25 3.13 -4.88
N LYS A 39 -3.55 3.10 -3.58
CA LYS A 39 -4.56 2.20 -3.01
C LYS A 39 -5.97 2.51 -3.50
N GLU A 40 -6.30 3.78 -3.72
CA GLU A 40 -7.58 4.18 -4.34
C GLU A 40 -7.71 3.62 -5.77
N HIS A 41 -6.59 3.46 -6.47
CA HIS A 41 -6.54 2.92 -7.84
C HIS A 41 -6.13 1.43 -7.88
N GLU A 42 -6.11 0.71 -6.76
CA GLU A 42 -5.64 -0.69 -6.69
C GLU A 42 -6.40 -1.61 -7.66
N GLU A 43 -7.70 -1.36 -7.86
CA GLU A 43 -8.51 -2.11 -8.84
C GLU A 43 -8.08 -1.84 -10.29
N GLU A 44 -7.78 -0.60 -10.65
CA GLU A 44 -7.28 -0.22 -11.98
C GLU A 44 -5.92 -0.86 -12.24
N LEU A 45 -5.01 -0.77 -11.28
CA LEU A 45 -3.67 -1.37 -11.34
C LEU A 45 -3.76 -2.89 -11.51
N THR A 46 -4.63 -3.55 -10.74
CA THR A 46 -4.82 -5.01 -10.79
C THR A 46 -5.38 -5.44 -12.14
N LYS A 47 -6.40 -4.72 -12.65
CA LYS A 47 -6.94 -4.98 -14.00
C LYS A 47 -5.88 -4.82 -15.08
N TYR A 48 -5.01 -3.82 -14.97
CA TYR A 48 -3.92 -3.63 -15.91
C TYR A 48 -2.94 -4.82 -15.91
N ILE A 49 -2.46 -5.26 -14.73
CA ILE A 49 -1.53 -6.38 -14.59
C ILE A 49 -2.10 -7.66 -15.23
N ILE A 50 -3.34 -8.02 -14.87
CA ILE A 50 -4.01 -9.23 -15.36
C ILE A 50 -4.24 -9.15 -16.87
N LYS A 51 -4.68 -7.99 -17.38
CA LYS A 51 -4.95 -7.81 -18.81
C LYS A 51 -3.68 -7.88 -19.65
N ARG A 52 -2.57 -7.30 -19.16
CA ARG A 52 -1.27 -7.32 -19.84
C ARG A 52 -0.71 -8.74 -19.91
N ASN A 53 -0.91 -9.53 -18.85
CA ASN A 53 -0.34 -10.88 -18.68
C ASN A 53 -1.44 -11.95 -18.70
N SER A 54 -2.33 -11.86 -19.70
CA SER A 54 -3.55 -12.67 -19.77
C SER A 54 -3.31 -14.18 -19.83
N LYS A 55 -2.13 -14.64 -20.27
CA LYS A 55 -1.78 -16.06 -20.33
C LYS A 55 -1.15 -16.59 -19.04
N ALA A 56 -0.70 -15.71 -18.14
CA ALA A 56 -0.02 -16.10 -16.90
C ALA A 56 -0.97 -16.61 -15.80
N ASN A 57 -2.29 -16.71 -16.06
CA ASN A 57 -3.31 -17.20 -15.10
C ASN A 57 -3.29 -16.48 -13.72
N ILE A 58 -2.91 -15.20 -13.70
CA ILE A 58 -2.88 -14.38 -12.49
C ILE A 58 -4.29 -14.14 -11.98
N ASN A 59 -4.56 -14.50 -10.72
CA ASN A 59 -5.86 -14.29 -10.07
C ASN A 59 -5.78 -13.39 -8.84
N ILE A 60 -4.63 -13.34 -8.18
CA ILE A 60 -4.39 -12.50 -6.99
C ILE A 60 -3.12 -11.70 -7.22
N VAL A 61 -3.20 -10.39 -6.99
CA VAL A 61 -2.05 -9.49 -6.94
C VAL A 61 -1.93 -8.98 -5.51
N LYS A 62 -0.79 -9.21 -4.86
CA LYS A 62 -0.48 -8.59 -3.57
C LYS A 62 0.49 -7.44 -3.79
N TYR A 63 0.16 -6.27 -3.26
CA TYR A 63 1.01 -5.10 -3.31
C TYR A 63 1.79 -4.96 -2.00
N ASN A 64 3.12 -4.90 -2.10
CA ASN A 64 3.95 -4.56 -0.96
C ASN A 64 4.05 -3.03 -0.82
N TRP A 65 3.06 -2.41 -0.18
CA TRP A 65 3.01 -0.95 -0.03
C TRP A 65 4.21 -0.35 0.71
N GLU A 66 4.91 -1.15 1.54
CA GLU A 66 6.11 -0.69 2.24
C GLU A 66 7.31 -0.51 1.29
N SER A 67 7.33 -1.25 0.17
CA SER A 67 8.33 -1.13 -0.90
C SER A 67 8.23 0.17 -1.72
N PHE A 68 7.18 0.99 -1.47
CA PHE A 68 6.95 2.20 -2.23
C PHE A 68 8.19 3.09 -2.28
N ARG A 69 8.60 3.39 -3.50
CA ARG A 69 9.71 4.28 -3.83
C ARG A 69 9.42 5.09 -5.08
N ILE A 70 10.18 6.17 -5.25
CA ILE A 70 10.11 7.05 -6.42
C ILE A 70 11.46 7.01 -7.11
N GLU A 71 11.50 6.44 -8.30
CA GLU A 71 12.74 6.25 -9.08
C GLU A 71 12.51 6.66 -10.53
N ASP A 72 13.60 7.02 -11.21
CA ASP A 72 13.64 7.10 -12.67
C ASP A 72 14.25 5.79 -13.20
N SER A 73 13.84 5.38 -14.40
CA SER A 73 14.38 4.20 -15.11
C SER A 73 15.54 4.56 -16.05
N GLY A 74 16.15 5.74 -15.89
CA GLY A 74 17.24 6.25 -16.73
C GLY A 74 17.26 7.77 -16.87
N ALA A 75 18.35 8.28 -17.48
CA ALA A 75 18.66 9.72 -17.54
C ALA A 75 17.59 10.61 -18.21
N PHE A 76 16.66 10.03 -18.97
CA PHE A 76 15.61 10.75 -19.71
C PHE A 76 14.20 10.22 -19.43
N THR A 77 14.03 9.39 -18.41
CA THR A 77 12.71 8.90 -18.01
C THR A 77 12.15 9.75 -16.87
N PRO A 78 10.87 10.12 -16.91
CA PRO A 78 10.21 10.71 -15.74
C PRO A 78 10.35 9.80 -14.52
N LYS A 79 10.40 10.42 -13.34
CA LYS A 79 10.28 9.64 -12.11
C LYS A 79 8.88 9.06 -12.01
N MET A 80 8.80 7.84 -11.50
CA MET A 80 7.56 7.08 -11.36
C MET A 80 7.44 6.57 -9.93
N TYR A 81 6.21 6.27 -9.53
CA TYR A 81 5.96 5.48 -8.34
C TYR A 81 6.24 4.01 -8.67
N ILE A 82 6.98 3.34 -7.80
CA ILE A 82 7.30 1.92 -7.94
C ILE A 82 6.86 1.19 -6.68
N VAL A 83 6.13 0.09 -6.87
CA VAL A 83 5.67 -0.81 -5.81
C VAL A 83 5.95 -2.24 -6.25
N ASP A 84 6.56 -3.02 -5.37
CA ASP A 84 6.79 -4.45 -5.59
C ASP A 84 5.47 -5.21 -5.43
N ILE A 85 5.28 -6.21 -6.28
CA ILE A 85 4.08 -7.06 -6.33
C ILE A 85 4.44 -8.54 -6.30
N GLU A 86 3.54 -9.32 -5.73
CA GLU A 86 3.57 -10.79 -5.78
C GLU A 86 2.29 -11.28 -6.46
N LEU A 87 2.43 -12.27 -7.35
CA LEU A 87 1.37 -12.78 -8.21
C LEU A 87 1.03 -14.21 -7.81
N TYR A 88 -0.25 -14.52 -7.72
CA TYR A 88 -0.70 -15.87 -7.38
C TYR A 88 -1.82 -16.35 -8.30
N GLY A 89 -1.81 -17.65 -8.55
CA GLY A 89 -2.88 -18.35 -9.26
C GLY A 89 -4.13 -18.51 -8.42
N SER A 90 -5.20 -19.03 -9.04
CA SER A 90 -6.45 -19.33 -8.34
C SER A 90 -6.31 -20.43 -7.27
N ASP A 91 -5.29 -21.28 -7.41
CA ASP A 91 -4.90 -22.31 -6.44
C ASP A 91 -4.11 -21.75 -5.25
N LYS A 92 -3.84 -20.43 -5.24
CA LYS A 92 -3.03 -19.70 -4.25
C LYS A 92 -1.55 -20.06 -4.25
N ASN A 93 -1.06 -20.75 -5.28
CA ASN A 93 0.37 -20.90 -5.49
C ASN A 93 0.94 -19.60 -6.06
N GLU A 94 2.14 -19.25 -5.62
CA GLU A 94 2.88 -18.12 -6.15
C GLU A 94 3.27 -18.43 -7.61
N ILE A 95 3.02 -17.47 -8.49
CA ILE A 95 3.40 -17.53 -9.90
C ILE A 95 4.77 -16.87 -10.05
N ASP A 96 4.86 -15.60 -9.64
CA ASP A 96 6.07 -14.78 -9.78
C ASP A 96 5.98 -13.51 -8.92
N GLY A 97 7.08 -12.76 -8.85
CA GLY A 97 7.16 -11.43 -8.26
C GLY A 97 7.69 -10.40 -9.25
N GLY A 98 7.31 -9.13 -9.07
CA GLY A 98 7.78 -8.07 -9.95
C GLY A 98 7.48 -6.68 -9.42
N VAL A 99 7.39 -5.71 -10.33
CA VAL A 99 7.08 -4.33 -9.97
C VAL A 99 5.93 -3.78 -10.81
N ILE A 100 5.12 -2.92 -10.19
CA ILE A 100 4.26 -1.99 -10.91
C ILE A 100 4.85 -0.59 -10.87
N GLN A 101 4.89 0.05 -12.02
CA GLN A 101 5.34 1.42 -12.22
C GLN A 101 4.14 2.28 -12.59
N VAL A 102 3.98 3.40 -11.90
CA VAL A 102 2.85 4.32 -12.11
C VAL A 102 3.41 5.72 -12.30
N LEU A 103 3.13 6.32 -13.45
CA LEU A 103 3.40 7.73 -13.72
C LEU A 103 2.16 8.55 -13.32
N PRO A 104 2.19 9.29 -12.21
CA PRO A 104 1.13 10.23 -11.90
C PRO A 104 1.29 11.52 -12.71
N ASN A 105 0.21 12.28 -12.84
CA ASN A 105 0.27 13.64 -13.38
C ASN A 105 1.09 14.61 -12.49
N ASN A 106 1.22 14.30 -11.20
CA ASN A 106 2.02 15.05 -10.24
C ASN A 106 2.60 14.12 -9.17
N LEU A 107 3.92 14.16 -8.98
CA LEU A 107 4.63 13.29 -8.04
C LEU A 107 4.35 13.59 -6.56
N LYS A 108 3.90 14.79 -6.19
CA LYS A 108 3.69 15.17 -4.79
C LYS A 108 2.23 15.14 -4.40
N LYS A 109 1.37 15.53 -5.33
CA LYS A 109 -0.08 15.66 -5.16
C LYS A 109 -0.79 15.00 -6.34
N PRO A 110 -0.67 13.67 -6.48
CA PRO A 110 -1.26 12.95 -7.60
C PRO A 110 -2.79 13.08 -7.56
N THR A 111 -3.38 13.27 -8.73
CA THR A 111 -4.85 13.29 -8.90
C THR A 111 -5.31 12.43 -10.06
N LYS A 112 -4.37 11.97 -10.90
CA LYS A 112 -4.63 11.15 -12.07
C LYS A 112 -3.40 10.31 -12.39
N ILE A 113 -3.63 9.08 -12.84
CA ILE A 113 -2.62 8.21 -13.44
C ILE A 113 -2.51 8.58 -14.93
N GLU A 114 -1.29 8.87 -15.39
CA GLU A 114 -0.99 9.11 -16.82
C GLU A 114 -0.52 7.83 -17.51
N GLU A 115 0.25 6.98 -16.82
CA GLU A 115 0.76 5.74 -17.36
C GLU A 115 0.90 4.66 -16.28
N ILE A 116 0.69 3.40 -16.68
CA ILE A 116 0.94 2.21 -15.87
C ILE A 116 1.83 1.27 -16.70
N ALA A 117 2.85 0.72 -16.07
CA ALA A 117 3.70 -0.32 -16.64
C ALA A 117 4.01 -1.40 -15.60
N THR A 118 4.30 -2.60 -16.05
CA THR A 118 4.75 -3.74 -15.21
C THR A 118 5.55 -4.72 -16.07
N ASN A 119 6.21 -5.68 -15.45
CA ASN A 119 6.96 -6.74 -16.13
C ASN A 119 6.05 -7.55 -17.08
N ASP A 120 6.68 -8.23 -18.03
CA ASP A 120 6.04 -9.29 -18.81
C ASP A 120 6.27 -10.61 -18.08
N PHE A 121 5.22 -11.14 -17.47
CA PHE A 121 5.26 -12.38 -16.68
C PHE A 121 4.90 -13.60 -17.53
N GLU A 122 4.53 -13.43 -18.81
CA GLU A 122 4.28 -14.56 -19.70
C GLU A 122 5.61 -15.21 -20.13
N GLU A 123 6.66 -14.42 -20.36
CA GLU A 123 7.99 -14.90 -20.77
C GLU A 123 8.64 -15.83 -19.73
N ALA A 124 8.50 -15.51 -18.44
CA ALA A 124 9.02 -16.35 -17.35
C ALA A 124 8.39 -17.76 -17.30
N MET A 125 7.14 -17.91 -17.78
CA MET A 125 6.44 -19.19 -17.83
C MET A 125 6.86 -20.05 -19.03
N GLU A 126 7.35 -19.46 -20.11
CA GLU A 126 7.87 -20.20 -21.27
C GLU A 126 9.22 -20.86 -20.94
N GLU A 127 10.12 -20.16 -20.24
CA GLU A 127 11.42 -20.71 -19.84
C GLU A 127 11.32 -21.93 -18.90
N LEU A 128 10.25 -22.03 -18.10
CA LEU A 128 10.02 -23.16 -17.18
C LEU A 128 9.50 -24.43 -17.86
N ASN A 129 8.87 -24.30 -19.04
CA ASN A 129 8.28 -25.45 -19.73
C ASN A 129 9.23 -26.10 -20.76
N ASP A 130 10.31 -25.41 -21.11
CA ASP A 130 11.30 -25.86 -22.12
C ASP A 130 12.57 -26.51 -21.50
N GLY A 131 12.63 -26.68 -20.17
CA GLY A 131 13.76 -27.29 -19.43
C GLY A 131 13.45 -28.66 -18.86
#